data_AF-A0A291GBU2-F1
#
_entry.id   AF-A0A291GBU2-F1
#
_cell.length_a   1.000
_cell.length_b   1.000
_cell.length_c   1.000
_cell.angle_alpha   90.00
_cell.angle_beta   90.00
_cell.angle_gamma   90.00
#
_symmetry.space_group_name_H-M   'P 1'
#
loop_
_entity.id
_entity.type
_entity.pdbx_description
1 polymer ?
#
loop_
_entity_poly.entity_id
_entity_poly.type
_entity_poly.pdbx_seq_one_letter_code
_entity_poly.pdbx_strand_id
1 'polypeptide(L)'
;MMDQLSMFDLMRTPATILPVDPYGEVIRGQIDHILTLPHPRMAWPLASIEIHQHTDERWMWAVNMAGGGYRVGEKWGKFADSRDDATHYAAKEVLTQCERVQDPNSIGISKAQLHQIEAWAEVIASDPARAHLMELENVA
;
A
#
# COMPACT_ATOMS: atom_id res chain seq x y z
N MET A 1 19.89 0.05 -0.83
CA MET A 1 20.18 -0.92 -1.90
C MET A 1 19.98 -0.18 -3.22
N MET A 2 20.85 -0.33 -4.23
CA MET A 2 20.61 0.30 -5.53
C MET A 2 19.38 -0.36 -6.17
N ASP A 3 18.32 0.41 -6.43
CA ASP A 3 17.14 -0.02 -7.20
C ASP A 3 17.63 -0.57 -8.54
N GLN A 4 17.71 -1.90 -8.66
CA GLN A 4 17.53 -2.52 -9.96
C GLN A 4 16.08 -2.27 -10.32
N LEU A 5 15.84 -1.23 -11.13
CA LEU A 5 14.58 -1.08 -11.84
C LEU A 5 14.30 -2.43 -12.51
N SER A 6 13.31 -3.14 -11.99
CA SER A 6 12.88 -4.39 -12.61
C SER A 6 12.47 -4.05 -14.03
N MET A 7 12.82 -4.89 -15.00
CA MET A 7 12.39 -4.67 -16.40
C MET A 7 10.86 -4.54 -16.50
N PHE A 8 10.13 -5.12 -15.53
CA PHE A 8 8.68 -4.98 -15.40
C PHE A 8 8.24 -3.61 -14.89
N ASP A 9 9.04 -2.93 -14.05
CA ASP A 9 8.72 -1.56 -13.58
C ASP A 9 8.75 -0.56 -14.73
N LEU A 10 9.61 -0.77 -15.73
CA LEU A 10 9.70 0.07 -16.94
C LEU A 10 8.47 -0.06 -17.86
N MET A 11 7.67 -1.11 -17.71
CA MET A 11 6.45 -1.31 -18.48
C MET A 11 5.21 -0.76 -17.78
N ARG A 12 5.32 -0.32 -16.51
CA ARG A 12 4.20 0.28 -15.77
C ARG A 12 4.05 1.75 -16.10
N THR A 13 2.81 2.21 -16.14
CA THR A 13 2.54 3.65 -16.25
C THR A 13 2.94 4.33 -14.95
N PRO A 14 3.79 5.38 -14.99
CA PRO A 14 4.22 6.06 -13.78
C PRO A 14 3.03 6.62 -13.00
N ALA A 15 3.12 6.53 -11.67
CA ALA A 15 2.17 7.18 -10.77
C ALA A 15 2.06 8.69 -11.07
N THR A 16 0.84 9.20 -11.12
CA THR A 16 0.56 10.63 -11.14
C THR A 16 0.54 11.16 -9.70
N ILE A 17 1.50 12.03 -9.38
CA ILE A 17 1.60 12.68 -8.07
C ILE A 17 1.18 14.15 -8.18
N LEU A 18 0.09 14.50 -7.52
CA LEU A 18 -0.43 15.85 -7.38
C LEU A 18 -0.09 16.41 -5.97
N PRO A 19 -0.15 17.74 -5.78
CA PRO A 19 0.02 18.33 -4.45
C PRO A 19 -1.02 17.79 -3.46
N VAL A 20 -0.56 17.51 -2.23
CA VAL A 20 -1.46 17.14 -1.12
C VAL A 20 -2.39 18.32 -0.81
N ASP A 21 -3.69 18.05 -0.70
CA ASP A 21 -4.67 19.00 -0.18
C ASP A 21 -4.94 18.71 1.31
N PRO A 22 -4.38 19.48 2.26
CA PRO A 22 -4.56 19.23 3.69
C PRO A 22 -6.03 19.23 4.15
N TYR A 23 -6.93 19.86 3.40
CA TYR A 23 -8.36 19.93 3.69
C TYR A 23 -9.21 19.09 2.74
N GLY A 24 -8.57 18.38 1.81
CA GLY A 24 -9.25 17.50 0.85
C GLY A 24 -9.94 16.33 1.54
N GLU A 25 -10.86 15.70 0.81
CA GLU A 25 -11.63 14.58 1.33
C GLU A 25 -10.86 13.26 1.28
N VAL A 26 -11.18 12.41 2.25
CA VAL A 26 -10.83 10.99 2.24
C VAL A 26 -12.09 10.19 2.04
N ILE A 27 -11.95 8.99 1.48
CA ILE A 27 -13.09 8.11 1.29
C ILE A 27 -13.61 7.71 2.66
N ARG A 28 -14.89 7.98 2.93
CA ARG A 28 -15.53 7.61 4.21
C ARG A 28 -16.37 6.34 4.11
N GLY A 29 -16.78 5.97 2.89
CA GLY A 29 -17.59 4.80 2.59
C GLY A 29 -16.78 3.51 2.42
N GLN A 30 -17.35 2.59 1.64
CA GLN A 30 -16.72 1.33 1.26
C GLN A 30 -15.50 1.60 0.38
N ILE A 31 -14.38 0.95 0.72
CA ILE A 31 -13.16 0.92 -0.10
C ILE A 31 -13.26 -0.27 -1.05
N ASP A 32 -12.75 -0.14 -2.27
CA ASP A 32 -12.88 -1.20 -3.28
C ASP A 32 -12.02 -2.41 -2.94
N HIS A 33 -10.78 -2.17 -2.50
CA HIS A 33 -9.86 -3.24 -2.12
C HIS A 33 -9.06 -2.88 -0.86
N ILE A 34 -8.92 -3.86 0.04
CA ILE A 34 -8.12 -3.76 1.25
C ILE A 34 -7.24 -5.00 1.37
N LEU A 35 -5.94 -4.83 1.10
CA LEU A 35 -4.95 -5.88 1.32
C LEU A 35 -4.39 -5.73 2.74
N THR A 36 -4.43 -6.79 3.53
CA THR A 36 -4.06 -6.73 4.95
C THR A 36 -3.06 -7.81 5.33
N LEU A 37 -1.97 -7.42 6.00
CA LEU A 37 -1.10 -8.32 6.74
C LEU A 37 -1.54 -8.30 8.22
N PRO A 38 -2.22 -9.34 8.71
CA PRO A 38 -2.77 -9.34 10.07
C PRO A 38 -1.67 -9.33 11.12
N HIS A 39 -1.91 -8.66 12.24
CA HIS A 39 -1.03 -8.74 13.39
C HIS A 39 -1.37 -9.99 14.22
N PRO A 40 -0.39 -10.82 14.64
CA PRO A 40 -0.66 -12.07 15.35
C PRO A 40 -1.25 -11.90 16.77
N ARG A 41 -1.35 -10.66 17.26
CA ARG A 41 -1.71 -10.36 18.66
C ARG A 41 -2.52 -9.07 18.88
N MET A 42 -2.44 -8.14 17.94
CA MET A 42 -3.02 -6.80 18.12
C MET A 42 -4.24 -6.70 17.22
N ALA A 43 -5.20 -5.84 17.61
CA ALA A 43 -6.40 -5.62 16.82
C ALA A 43 -6.13 -4.87 15.51
N TRP A 44 -5.06 -4.07 15.45
CA TRP A 44 -4.59 -3.43 14.22
C TRP A 44 -3.66 -4.36 13.42
N PRO A 45 -3.65 -4.26 12.09
CA PRO A 45 -2.75 -5.06 11.25
C PRO A 45 -1.29 -4.63 11.38
N LEU A 46 -0.37 -5.49 10.93
CA LEU A 46 1.04 -5.14 10.76
C LEU A 46 1.21 -4.12 9.64
N ALA A 47 0.50 -4.33 8.53
CA ALA A 47 0.41 -3.40 7.42
C ALA A 47 -0.92 -3.59 6.68
N SER A 48 -1.41 -2.53 6.05
CA SER A 48 -2.53 -2.61 5.11
C SER A 48 -2.39 -1.63 3.96
N ILE A 49 -2.95 -2.00 2.82
CA ILE A 49 -3.06 -1.16 1.62
C ILE A 49 -4.54 -1.00 1.31
N GLU A 50 -4.99 0.25 1.19
CA GLU A 50 -6.33 0.60 0.71
C GLU A 50 -6.22 1.08 -0.73
N ILE A 51 -7.02 0.53 -1.64
CA ILE A 51 -7.11 0.94 -3.05
C ILE A 51 -8.56 1.33 -3.35
N HIS A 52 -8.73 2.48 -4.01
CA HIS A 52 -10.06 2.96 -4.40
C HIS A 52 -10.03 3.63 -5.76
N GLN A 53 -11.04 3.37 -6.57
CA GLN A 53 -11.21 4.06 -7.85
C GLN A 53 -11.81 5.45 -7.61
N HIS A 54 -11.14 6.46 -8.14
CA HIS A 54 -11.63 7.83 -8.16
C HIS A 54 -12.72 7.99 -9.24
N THR A 55 -13.51 9.06 -9.13
CA THR A 55 -14.63 9.33 -10.06
C THR A 55 -14.21 9.61 -11.50
N ASP A 56 -12.92 9.89 -11.75
CA ASP A 56 -12.34 10.06 -13.08
C ASP A 56 -11.64 8.80 -13.61
N GLU A 57 -11.99 7.64 -13.07
CA GLU A 57 -11.50 6.31 -13.44
C GLU A 57 -10.07 5.99 -13.03
N ARG A 58 -9.30 6.96 -12.50
CA ARG A 58 -7.97 6.71 -11.92
C ARG A 58 -8.06 5.99 -10.59
N TRP A 59 -6.98 5.34 -10.18
CA TRP A 59 -6.89 4.56 -8.96
C TRP A 59 -6.01 5.24 -7.92
N MET A 60 -6.54 5.37 -6.70
CA MET A 60 -5.85 5.96 -5.56
C MET A 60 -5.43 4.88 -4.57
N TRP A 61 -4.40 5.18 -3.78
CA TRP A 61 -3.97 4.28 -2.71
C TRP A 61 -3.63 4.99 -1.40
N ALA A 62 -3.77 4.25 -0.31
CA ALA A 62 -3.20 4.59 0.99
C ALA A 62 -2.55 3.37 1.63
N VAL A 63 -1.64 3.65 2.56
CA VAL A 63 -0.88 2.63 3.27
C VAL A 63 -0.95 2.88 4.78
N ASN A 64 -1.00 1.81 5.54
CA ASN A 64 -0.88 1.81 6.98
C ASN A 64 0.19 0.79 7.38
N MET A 65 1.01 1.14 8.37
CA MET A 65 2.04 0.28 8.93
C MET A 65 2.07 0.47 10.46
N ALA A 66 2.05 -0.65 11.18
CA ALA A 66 2.14 -0.69 12.64
C ALA A 66 1.10 0.21 13.36
N GLY A 67 -0.12 0.31 12.81
CA GLY A 67 -1.20 1.14 13.35
C GLY A 67 -1.09 2.63 13.00
N GLY A 68 -0.05 3.06 12.28
CA GLY A 68 0.12 4.41 11.76
C GLY A 68 -0.14 4.46 10.24
N GLY A 69 -0.90 5.45 9.79
CA GLY A 69 -1.19 5.59 8.36
C GLY A 69 -2.28 6.63 8.10
N TYR A 70 -2.87 6.54 6.91
CA TYR A 70 -3.95 7.41 6.48
C TYR A 70 -4.97 6.62 5.66
N ARG A 71 -6.18 7.16 5.54
CA ARG A 71 -7.22 6.59 4.69
C ARG A 71 -7.04 7.03 3.24
N VAL A 72 -7.40 6.18 2.29
CA VAL A 72 -7.36 6.52 0.86
C VAL A 72 -8.27 7.70 0.53
N GLY A 73 -7.85 8.53 -0.42
CA GLY A 73 -8.58 9.72 -0.85
C GLY A 73 -7.77 10.63 -1.75
N GLU A 74 -8.47 11.47 -2.52
CA GLU A 74 -7.89 12.44 -3.45
C GLU A 74 -6.92 13.40 -2.76
N LYS A 75 -7.21 13.69 -1.49
CA LYS A 75 -6.37 14.46 -0.57
C LYS A 75 -4.87 14.20 -0.72
N TRP A 76 -4.46 12.95 -0.90
CA TRP A 76 -3.05 12.59 -0.89
C TRP A 76 -2.35 12.81 -2.23
N GLY A 77 -3.10 13.11 -3.29
CA GLY A 77 -2.54 13.41 -4.60
C GLY A 77 -1.91 12.21 -5.30
N LYS A 78 -2.28 10.97 -4.96
CA LYS A 78 -1.62 9.76 -5.45
C LYS A 78 -2.56 8.97 -6.35
N PHE A 79 -2.23 8.92 -7.65
CA PHE A 79 -3.07 8.29 -8.68
C PHE A 79 -2.28 7.36 -9.59
N ALA A 80 -2.93 6.31 -10.09
CA ALA A 80 -2.43 5.43 -11.14
C ALA A 80 -3.55 5.14 -12.14
N ASP A 81 -3.19 4.76 -13.37
CA ASP A 81 -4.16 4.52 -14.43
C ASP A 81 -4.86 3.15 -14.30
N SER A 82 -4.30 2.26 -13.51
CA SER A 82 -4.85 0.93 -13.26
C SER A 82 -4.82 0.57 -11.77
N ARG A 83 -5.72 -0.33 -11.37
CA ARG A 83 -5.76 -0.91 -10.02
C ARG A 83 -4.45 -1.59 -9.67
N ASP A 84 -3.90 -2.35 -10.62
CA ASP A 84 -2.68 -3.14 -10.41
C ASP A 84 -1.46 -2.22 -10.24
N ASP A 85 -1.41 -1.08 -10.95
CA ASP A 85 -0.37 -0.08 -10.76
C ASP A 85 -0.51 0.64 -9.43
N ALA A 86 -1.73 1.04 -9.02
CA ALA A 86 -1.97 1.60 -7.69
C ALA A 86 -1.50 0.66 -6.58
N THR A 87 -1.76 -0.64 -6.74
CA THR A 87 -1.36 -1.69 -5.80
C THR A 87 0.16 -1.87 -5.76
N HIS A 88 0.82 -1.89 -6.92
CA HIS A 88 2.27 -1.91 -7.01
C HIS A 88 2.90 -0.70 -6.32
N TYR A 89 2.42 0.52 -6.60
CA TYR A 89 2.95 1.75 -6.00
C TYR A 89 2.68 1.83 -4.49
N ALA A 90 1.53 1.34 -4.02
CA ALA A 90 1.25 1.22 -2.60
C ALA A 90 2.25 0.28 -1.91
N ALA A 91 2.57 -0.86 -2.51
CA ALA A 91 3.55 -1.79 -1.97
C ALA A 91 4.97 -1.20 -1.96
N LYS A 92 5.38 -0.50 -3.02
CA LYS A 92 6.67 0.24 -3.05
C LYS A 92 6.72 1.33 -1.98
N GLU A 93 5.60 1.97 -1.68
CA GLU A 93 5.51 2.94 -0.57
C GLU A 93 5.72 2.26 0.79
N VAL A 94 5.11 1.09 1.03
CA VAL A 94 5.35 0.29 2.26
C VAL A 94 6.82 -0.07 2.40
N LEU A 95 7.47 -0.55 1.33
CA LEU A 95 8.91 -0.84 1.33
C LEU A 95 9.75 0.39 1.68
N THR A 96 9.43 1.53 1.07
CA THR A 96 10.08 2.82 1.38
C THR A 96 9.90 3.21 2.84
N GLN A 97 8.74 2.92 3.44
CA GLN A 97 8.52 3.16 4.88
C GLN A 97 9.37 2.21 5.74
N CYS A 98 9.48 0.94 5.38
CA CYS A 98 10.32 -0.04 6.09
C CYS A 98 11.79 0.42 6.12
N GLU A 99 12.31 0.90 5.00
CA GLU A 99 13.69 1.43 4.89
C GLU A 99 13.97 2.60 5.83
N ARG A 100 12.94 3.38 6.20
CA ARG A 100 13.07 4.53 7.11
C ARG A 100 13.04 4.13 8.59
N VAL A 101 12.64 2.89 8.91
CA VAL A 101 12.57 2.39 10.29
C VAL A 101 13.97 2.04 10.78
N GLN A 102 14.52 2.89 11.66
CA GLN A 102 15.82 2.64 12.29
C GLN A 102 15.73 1.67 13.47
N ASP A 103 14.68 1.82 14.29
CA ASP A 103 14.36 0.94 15.41
C ASP A 103 12.90 0.49 15.33
N PRO A 104 12.61 -0.76 14.91
CA PRO A 104 11.25 -1.29 14.82
C PRO A 104 10.46 -1.19 16.13
N ASN A 105 11.14 -1.29 17.28
CA ASN A 105 10.44 -1.22 18.57
C ASN A 105 9.84 0.16 18.84
N SER A 106 10.41 1.22 18.27
CA SER A 106 9.90 2.59 18.40
C SER A 106 8.52 2.80 17.79
N ILE A 107 8.14 1.95 16.83
CA ILE A 107 6.81 1.92 16.21
C ILE A 107 5.98 0.70 16.64
N GLY A 108 6.40 0.01 17.71
CA GLY A 108 5.62 -1.06 18.33
C GLY A 108 5.64 -2.41 17.61
N ILE A 109 6.63 -2.68 16.75
CA ILE A 109 6.82 -3.98 16.09
C ILE A 109 8.23 -4.54 16.34
N SER A 110 8.38 -5.86 16.26
CA SER A 110 9.69 -6.50 16.32
C SER A 110 10.41 -6.45 14.97
N LYS A 111 11.75 -6.65 14.97
CA LYS A 111 12.52 -6.80 13.74
C LYS A 111 12.02 -7.92 12.83
N ALA A 112 11.58 -9.03 13.41
CA ALA A 112 11.01 -10.14 12.65
C ALA A 112 9.71 -9.72 11.94
N GLN A 113 8.88 -8.91 12.60
CA GLN A 113 7.65 -8.37 12.01
C GLN A 113 7.95 -7.32 10.95
N LEU A 114 9.00 -6.50 11.09
CA LEU A 114 9.44 -5.60 10.02
C LEU A 114 9.80 -6.39 8.75
N HIS A 115 10.59 -7.46 8.87
CA HIS A 115 10.92 -8.32 7.73
C HIS A 115 9.67 -9.03 7.14
N GLN A 116 8.66 -9.33 7.95
CA GLN A 116 7.39 -9.88 7.44
C GLN A 116 6.65 -8.85 6.58
N ILE A 117 6.64 -7.57 7.00
CA ILE A 117 6.04 -6.49 6.23
C ILE A 117 6.79 -6.28 4.91
N GLU A 118 8.14 -6.29 4.95
CA GLU A 118 8.98 -6.19 3.75
C GLU A 118 8.68 -7.31 2.76
N ALA A 119 8.76 -8.56 3.20
CA ALA A 119 8.49 -9.72 2.34
C ALA A 119 7.06 -9.71 1.77
N TRP A 120 6.08 -9.30 2.58
CA TRP A 120 4.70 -9.15 2.14
C TRP A 120 4.56 -8.09 1.04
N ALA A 121 5.18 -6.92 1.23
CA ALA A 121 5.14 -5.84 0.25
C ALA A 121 5.92 -6.18 -1.02
N GLU A 122 7.04 -6.91 -0.94
CA GLU A 122 7.80 -7.39 -2.11
C GLU A 122 6.94 -8.30 -2.99
N VAL A 123 6.22 -9.25 -2.39
CA VAL A 123 5.32 -10.15 -3.13
C VAL A 123 4.23 -9.35 -3.86
N ILE A 124 3.58 -8.41 -3.19
CA ILE A 124 2.54 -7.56 -3.80
C ILE A 124 3.11 -6.69 -4.91
N ALA A 125 4.27 -6.06 -4.71
CA ALA A 125 4.91 -5.23 -5.73
C ALA A 125 5.28 -6.04 -6.98
N SER A 126 5.70 -7.29 -6.80
CA SER A 126 6.08 -8.18 -7.90
C SER A 126 4.89 -8.70 -8.71
N ASP A 127 3.74 -8.95 -8.07
CA ASP A 127 2.55 -9.53 -8.69
C ASP A 127 1.26 -8.96 -8.06
N PRO A 128 0.91 -7.70 -8.39
CA PRO A 128 -0.26 -7.04 -7.81
C PRO A 128 -1.57 -7.70 -8.26
N ALA A 129 -1.62 -8.27 -9.47
CA ALA A 129 -2.81 -8.97 -9.98
C ALA A 129 -3.17 -10.16 -9.08
N ARG A 130 -2.16 -10.94 -8.66
CA ARG A 130 -2.35 -12.05 -7.73
C ARG A 130 -2.79 -11.60 -6.34
N ALA A 131 -2.31 -10.45 -5.86
CA ALA A 131 -2.72 -9.92 -4.56
C ALA A 131 -4.24 -9.70 -4.48
N HIS A 132 -4.86 -9.24 -5.57
CA HIS A 132 -6.32 -9.08 -5.66
C HIS A 132 -7.09 -10.41 -5.69
N LEU A 133 -6.50 -11.47 -6.24
CA LEU A 133 -7.13 -12.80 -6.22
C LEU A 133 -7.15 -13.39 -4.80
N MET A 134 -6.07 -13.21 -4.04
CA MET A 134 -5.97 -13.70 -2.66
C MET A 134 -6.90 -12.94 -1.71
N GLU A 135 -7.25 -11.69 -2.00
CA GLU A 135 -8.28 -10.95 -1.28
C GLU A 135 -9.66 -11.65 -1.40
N LEU A 136 -10.04 -12.02 -2.63
CA LEU A 136 -11.33 -12.63 -2.94
C LEU A 136 -11.49 -14.04 -2.33
N GLU A 137 -10.40 -14.81 -2.23
CA GLU A 137 -10.40 -16.15 -1.63
C GLU A 137 -10.64 -16.13 -0.12
N ASN A 138 -10.36 -15.03 0.57
CA ASN A 138 -10.54 -14.90 2.02
C ASN A 138 -11.92 -14.39 2.44
N VAL A 139 -12.80 -14.10 1.47
CA VAL A 139 -14.17 -13.57 1.69
C VAL A 139 -15.25 -14.62 1.33
N ALA A 140 -14.85 -15.81 0.86
CA ALA A 140 -15.72 -16.94 0.52
C ALA A 140 -15.75 -18.00 1.64
#